data_AF-A0A421GBT0-F1
#
_entry.id   AF-A0A421GBT0-F1
#
_cell.length_a   1.000
_cell.length_b   1.000
_cell.length_c   1.000
_cell.angle_alpha   90.00
_cell.angle_beta   90.00
_cell.angle_gamma   90.00
#
_symmetry.space_group_name_H-M   'P 1'
#
loop_
_entity.id
_entity.type
_entity.pdbx_description
1 polymer ?
#
loop_
_entity_poly.entity_id
_entity_poly.type
_entity_poly.pdbx_seq_one_letter_code
_entity_poly.pdbx_strand_id
1 'polypeptide(L)' 'NENVSTVLVGAKTLMQLEQNLKALGAVELITSDVKAKIDALVPFVPQLDCTDQTAIMRSRHL' A
#
# COMPACT_ATOMS: atom_id res chain seq x y z
N ASN A 1 -1.96 -12.04 1.24
CA ASN A 1 -0.79 -12.01 0.34
C ASN A 1 0.34 -12.66 1.12
N GLU A 2 0.83 -13.82 0.68
CA GLU A 2 1.80 -14.61 1.46
C GLU A 2 3.18 -13.96 1.57
N ASN A 3 3.48 -12.96 0.72
CA ASN A 3 4.77 -12.27 0.67
C ASN A 3 4.84 -11.03 1.59
N VAL A 4 3.79 -10.72 2.35
CA VAL A 4 3.72 -9.52 3.19
C VAL A 4 3.32 -9.91 4.60
N SER A 5 4.24 -9.79 5.56
CA SER A 5 3.99 -10.14 6.97
C SER A 5 3.20 -9.06 7.73
N THR A 6 3.44 -7.78 7.41
CA THR A 6 2.79 -6.63 8.08
C THR A 6 2.62 -5.49 7.10
N VAL A 7 1.46 -4.82 7.14
CA VAL A 7 1.19 -3.59 6.38
C VAL A 7 1.12 -2.41 7.35
N LEU A 8 1.92 -1.37 7.07
CA LEU A 8 1.92 -0.14 7.86
C LEU A 8 0.89 0.83 7.26
N VAL A 9 -0.10 1.22 8.07
CA VAL A 9 -1.22 2.03 7.58
C VAL A 9 -1.19 3.41 8.24
N GLY A 10 -1.05 4.45 7.42
CA GLY A 10 -1.16 5.83 7.86
C GLY A 10 -2.61 6.29 7.92
N ALA A 11 -3.01 6.90 9.04
CA ALA A 11 -4.30 7.56 9.18
C ALA A 11 -4.11 8.94 9.83
N LYS A 12 -4.68 9.99 9.22
CA LYS A 12 -4.65 11.35 9.76
C LYS A 12 -5.83 11.63 10.69
N THR A 13 -6.95 10.95 10.47
CA THR A 13 -8.19 11.12 11.24
C THR A 13 -8.74 9.78 11.72
N LEU A 14 -9.52 9.78 12.80
CA LEU A 14 -10.17 8.57 13.33
C LEU A 14 -11.04 7.87 12.28
N MET A 15 -11.76 8.64 11.46
CA MET A 15 -12.58 8.10 10.37
C MET A 15 -11.73 7.34 9.33
N GLN A 16 -10.54 7.83 8.99
CA GLN A 16 -9.62 7.11 8.09
C GLN A 16 -9.13 5.82 8.74
N LEU A 17 -8.83 5.83 10.04
CA LEU A 17 -8.45 4.63 10.77
C LEU A 17 -9.58 3.58 10.76
N GLU A 18 -10.82 3.99 11.00
CA GLU A 18 -11.99 3.10 10.92
C GLU A 18 -12.19 2.53 9.51
N GLN A 19 -12.01 3.35 8.47
CA GLN A 19 -12.07 2.88 7.08
C GLN A 19 -10.97 1.86 6.79
N ASN A 20 -9.75 2.11 7.26
CA ASN A 20 -8.63 1.19 7.11
C ASN A 20 -8.86 -0.13 7.84
N LEU A 21 -9.48 -0.10 9.02
CA LEU A 21 -9.86 -1.31 9.75
C LEU A 21 -10.94 -2.11 9.02
N LYS A 22 -11.93 -1.44 8.41
CA LYS A 22 -12.95 -2.10 7.59
C LYS A 22 -12.37 -2.77 6.35
N ALA A 23 -11.22 -2.30 5.84
CA ALA A 23 -10.54 -2.91 4.72
C ALA A 23 -10.04 -4.34 5.01
N LEU A 24 -9.86 -4.71 6.29
CA LEU A 24 -9.53 -6.09 6.67
C LEU A 24 -10.64 -7.07 6.28
N GLY A 25 -11.92 -6.65 6.34
CA GLY A 25 -13.04 -7.48 5.91
C GLY A 25 -13.14 -7.64 4.38
N ALA A 26 -12.47 -6.77 3.62
CA ALA A 26 -12.39 -6.91 2.17
C ALA A 26 -11.39 -7.98 1.73
N VAL A 27 -10.44 -8.38 2.60
CA VAL A 27 -9.45 -9.42 2.29
C VAL A 27 -10.11 -10.75 1.95
N GLU A 28 -11.21 -11.09 2.64
CA GLU A 28 -11.97 -12.32 2.38
C GLU A 28 -12.72 -12.28 1.04
N LEU A 29 -13.02 -11.09 0.52
CA LEU A 29 -13.72 -10.89 -0.76
C LEU A 29 -12.77 -10.90 -1.97
N ILE A 30 -11.46 -10.74 -1.76
CA ILE A 30 -10.44 -10.77 -2.82
C ILE A 30 -10.11 -12.23 -3.15
N THR A 31 -11.02 -12.88 -3.88
CA THR A 31 -10.78 -14.19 -4.49
C THR A 31 -9.80 -14.06 -5.66
N SER A 32 -9.21 -15.18 -6.10
CA SER A 32 -8.25 -15.20 -7.21
C SER A 32 -8.80 -14.59 -8.51
N ASP A 33 -10.12 -14.70 -8.77
CA ASP A 33 -10.78 -14.08 -9.92
C ASP A 33 -10.84 -12.55 -9.80
N VAL A 34 -11.20 -12.04 -8.62
CA VAL A 34 -11.22 -10.60 -8.35
C VAL A 34 -9.81 -10.03 -8.40
N LYS A 35 -8.83 -10.74 -7.85
CA LYS A 35 -7.42 -10.35 -7.93
C LYS A 35 -6.94 -10.29 -9.39
N ALA A 36 -7.25 -11.29 -10.22
CA ALA A 36 -6.87 -11.29 -11.63
C ALA A 36 -7.47 -10.11 -12.40
N LYS A 37 -8.72 -9.72 -12.09
CA LYS A 37 -9.35 -8.52 -12.66
C LYS A 37 -8.66 -7.23 -12.22
N ILE A 38 -8.26 -7.13 -10.95
CA ILE A 38 -7.52 -5.97 -10.44
C ILE A 38 -6.16 -5.87 -11.12
N ASP A 39 -5.42 -6.98 -11.19
CA ASP A 39 -4.08 -7.03 -11.81
C ASP A 39 -4.15 -6.70 -13.31
N ALA A 40 -5.24 -7.05 -14.00
CA ALA A 40 -5.48 -6.70 -15.41
C ALA A 40 -5.84 -5.21 -15.61
N LEU A 41 -6.58 -4.61 -14.66
CA LEU A 41 -6.96 -3.19 -14.73
C LEU A 41 -5.82 -2.25 -14.31
N VAL A 42 -5.01 -2.67 -13.35
CA VAL A 42 -3.89 -1.91 -12.80
C VAL A 42 -2.62 -2.75 -12.94
N PRO A 43 -1.96 -2.72 -14.11
CA PRO A 43 -0.70 -3.42 -14.29
C PRO A 43 0.35 -2.81 -13.36
N PHE A 44 0.64 -3.50 -12.26
CA PHE A 44 1.68 -3.10 -11.33
C PHE A 44 3.05 -3.51 -11.88
N VAL A 45 3.81 -2.52 -12.36
CA VAL A 45 5.24 -2.68 -12.66
C VAL A 45 6.01 -2.14 -11.45
N PRO A 46 6.64 -3.01 -10.64
CA PRO A 46 7.46 -2.54 -9.52
C PRO A 46 8.58 -1.67 -10.08
N GLN A 47 8.55 -0.38 -9.77
CA GLN A 47 9.65 0.52 -10.07
C GLN A 47 10.70 0.35 -8.97
N LEU A 48 11.96 0.20 -9.37
CA LEU A 48 13.08 0.16 -8.43
C LEU A 48 13.08 1.46 -7.62
N ASP A 49 13.21 1.35 -6.31
CA ASP A 49 13.19 2.49 -5.38
C ASP A 49 14.24 3.53 -5.81
N CYS A 50 13.78 4.56 -6.53
CA CYS A 50 14.64 5.69 -6.86
C CYS A 50 14.83 6.45 -5.57
N THR A 51 16.08 6.52 -5.09
CA THR A 51 16.42 7.20 -3.84
C THR A 51 15.82 8.60 -3.88
N ASP A 52 14.96 8.94 -2.91
CA ASP A 52 14.36 10.25 -2.83
C ASP A 52 15.46 11.29 -2.65
N GLN A 53 15.84 11.98 -3.73
CA GLN A 53 16.92 12.96 -3.72
C GLN A 53 16.63 14.07 -2.70
N THR A 54 15.35 14.32 -2.42
CA THR A 54 14.93 15.30 -1.42
C THR A 54 15.18 14.81 0.00
N ALA A 55 15.06 13.51 0.30
CA ALA A 55 15.51 12.92 1.56
C ALA A 55 17.03 13.08 1.76
N ILE A 56 17.84 12.83 0.72
CA ILE A 56 19.30 13.04 0.78
C ILE A 56 19.63 14.50 1.09
N MET A 57 18.95 15.45 0.43
CA MET A 57 19.15 16.87 0.66
C MET A 57 18.80 17.28 2.09
N ARG A 58 17.70 16.75 2.65
CA ARG A 58 17.29 17.01 4.03
C ARG A 58 18.31 16.48 5.03
N SER A 59 18.78 15.24 4.89
CA SER A 59 19.80 14.66 5.78
C SER A 59 21.13 15.42 5.80
N ARG A 60 21.41 16.25 4.78
CA ARG A 60 22.63 17.06 4.72
C ARG A 60 22.47 18.47 5.32
N HIS A 61 21.26 19.03 5.30
CA HIS A 61 21.05 20.47 5.59
C HIS A 61 20.09 20.76 6.76
N LEU A 62 19.37 19.76 7.26
CA LEU A 62 18.52 19.82 8.45
C LEU A 62 19.10 18.91 9.53
#